data_AF-A0A2A3T0U1-F1
#
_entry.id   AF-A0A2A3T0U1-F1
#
_cell.length_a   1.000
_cell.length_b   1.000
_cell.length_c   1.000
_cell.angle_alpha   90.00
_cell.angle_beta   90.00
_cell.angle_gamma   90.00
#
_symmetry.space_group_name_H-M   'P 1'
#
loop_
_entity.id
_entity.type
_entity.pdbx_description
1 polymer ?
#
loop_
_entity_poly.entity_id
_entity_poly.type
_entity_poly.pdbx_seq_one_letter_code
_entity_poly.pdbx_strand_id
1 'polypeptide(L)' 'NTLPVYAKQNGATLIEVNPEKTVMSNDMDLSIQATSANALPKILAILKNE' A
#
# COMPACT_ATOMS: atom_id res chain seq x y z
N ASN A 1 1.92 14.17 6.53
CA ASN A 1 1.36 12.87 6.92
C ASN A 1 2.53 11.96 7.28
N THR A 2 2.82 11.70 8.55
CA THR A 2 4.02 10.95 9.00
C THR A 2 3.71 9.55 9.52
N LEU A 3 2.43 9.16 9.56
CA LEU A 3 2.00 7.85 10.05
C LEU A 3 2.67 6.67 9.33
N PRO A 4 2.80 6.66 7.98
CA PRO A 4 3.51 5.57 7.30
C PRO A 4 4.97 5.45 7.73
N VAL A 5 5.66 6.58 7.96
CA VAL A 5 7.06 6.59 8.42
C VAL A 5 7.20 5.94 9.79
N TYR A 6 6.32 6.25 10.74
CA TYR A 6 6.32 5.60 12.05
C TYR A 6 6.05 4.10 11.94
N ALA A 7 5.13 3.69 11.08
CA ALA A 7 4.87 2.27 10.85
C ALA A 7 6.11 1.54 10.30
N LYS A 8 6.83 2.14 9.32
CA LYS A 8 8.08 1.59 8.80
C LYS A 8 9.15 1.45 9.87
N GLN A 9 9.34 2.48 10.69
CA GLN A 9 10.31 2.50 11.79
C GLN A 9 10.03 1.40 12.83
N ASN A 10 8.78 0.98 12.97
CA ASN A 10 8.36 -0.11 13.84
C ASN A 10 8.29 -1.47 13.12
N GLY A 11 8.87 -1.58 11.93
CA GLY A 11 9.00 -2.84 11.19
C GLY A 11 7.74 -3.29 10.44
N ALA A 12 6.75 -2.41 10.24
CA ALA A 12 5.59 -2.75 9.44
C ALA A 12 5.93 -2.79 7.94
N THR A 13 5.36 -3.75 7.22
CA THR A 13 5.32 -3.75 5.75
C THR A 13 4.39 -2.64 5.27
N LEU A 14 4.91 -1.73 4.45
CA LEU A 14 4.13 -0.62 3.90
C LEU A 14 3.63 -0.93 2.49
N ILE A 15 2.31 -0.88 2.31
CA ILE A 15 1.66 -0.99 1.00
C ILE A 15 0.89 0.29 0.73
N GLU A 16 1.22 0.98 -0.37
CA GLU A 16 0.47 2.12 -0.88
C GLU A 16 -0.49 1.65 -1.98
N VAL A 17 -1.73 2.13 -1.92
CA VAL A 17 -2.72 2.01 -3.00
C VAL A 17 -3.21 3.40 -3.33
N ASN A 18 -2.77 3.94 -4.47
CA ASN A 18 -3.18 5.26 -4.91
C ASN A 18 -3.12 5.37 -6.45
N PRO A 19 -4.03 6.09 -7.13
CA PRO A 19 -3.97 6.24 -8.59
C PRO A 19 -2.74 7.03 -9.05
N GLU A 20 -2.32 8.02 -8.28
CA GLU A 20 -1.13 8.83 -8.53
C GLU A 20 0.00 8.47 -7.57
N LYS A 21 1.23 8.58 -8.06
CA LYS A 21 2.41 8.48 -7.18
C LYS A 21 2.45 9.68 -6.24
N THR A 22 2.91 9.43 -5.03
CA THR A 22 3.21 10.46 -4.04
C THR A 22 4.71 10.54 -3.84
N VAL A 23 5.17 11.57 -3.13
CA VAL A 23 6.58 11.68 -2.71
C VAL A 23 7.00 10.46 -1.86
N MET A 24 6.05 9.86 -1.14
CA MET A 24 6.29 8.71 -0.26
C MET A 24 6.29 7.37 -1.00
N SER A 25 5.91 7.31 -2.28
CA SER A 25 5.87 6.05 -3.03
C SER A 25 7.24 5.34 -3.09
N ASN A 26 8.34 6.10 -3.01
CA ASN A 26 9.70 5.55 -2.99
C ASN A 26 10.07 4.90 -1.64
N ASP A 27 9.32 5.19 -0.58
CA ASP A 27 9.57 4.68 0.77
C ASP A 27 8.71 3.43 1.10
N MET A 28 7.79 3.07 0.21
CA MET A 28 6.88 1.93 0.36
C MET A 28 7.57 0.62 -0.05
N ASP A 29 7.21 -0.48 0.60
CA ASP A 29 7.64 -1.81 0.15
C ASP A 29 6.94 -2.23 -1.13
N LEU A 30 5.68 -1.79 -1.30
CA LEU A 30 4.90 -1.97 -2.51
C LEU A 30 4.03 -0.73 -2.75
N SER A 31 4.05 -0.21 -3.97
CA SER A 31 3.14 0.84 -4.42
C SER A 31 2.30 0.32 -5.58
N ILE A 32 0.97 0.32 -5.39
CA ILE A 32 -0.02 -0.14 -6.37
C ILE A 32 -0.68 1.09 -6.98
N GLN A 33 -0.36 1.36 -8.24
CA GLN A 33 -0.90 2.49 -8.97
C GLN A 33 -2.31 2.19 -9.51
N ALA A 34 -3.32 2.31 -8.65
CA ALA A 34 -4.72 2.05 -8.98
C ALA A 34 -5.67 2.72 -7.96
N THR A 35 -6.95 2.85 -8.34
CA THR A 35 -8.00 3.21 -7.37
C THR A 35 -8.25 2.06 -6.39
N SER A 36 -8.62 2.38 -5.16
CA SER A 36 -8.97 1.38 -4.15
C SER A 36 -10.12 0.48 -4.58
N ALA A 37 -11.08 1.01 -5.35
CA ALA A 37 -12.19 0.25 -5.92
C ALA A 37 -11.71 -0.90 -6.85
N ASN A 38 -10.58 -0.72 -7.53
CA ASN A 38 -10.00 -1.73 -8.42
C ASN A 38 -9.01 -2.66 -7.71
N ALA A 39 -8.24 -2.14 -6.74
CA ALA A 39 -7.16 -2.87 -6.10
C ALA A 39 -7.63 -3.73 -4.92
N LEU A 40 -8.44 -3.19 -4.01
CA LEU A 40 -8.82 -3.88 -2.77
C LEU A 40 -9.60 -5.19 -3.00
N PRO A 41 -10.54 -5.29 -3.95
CA PRO A 41 -11.21 -6.56 -4.22
C PRO A 41 -10.26 -7.67 -4.67
N LYS A 42 -9.21 -7.32 -5.44
CA LYS A 42 -8.20 -8.27 -5.92
C LYS A 42 -7.30 -8.74 -4.79
N ILE A 43 -6.88 -7.81 -3.91
CA ILE A 43 -6.10 -8.13 -2.71
C ILE A 43 -6.91 -9.09 -1.82
N LEU A 44 -8.19 -8.81 -1.60
CA LEU A 44 -9.07 -9.68 -0.82
C LEU A 44 -9.21 -11.07 -1.46
N ALA A 45 -9.33 -11.15 -2.79
CA ALA A 45 -9.43 -12.42 -3.49
C ALA A 45 -8.16 -13.27 -3.33
N ILE A 46 -6.97 -12.65 -3.37
CA ILE A 46 -5.70 -13.35 -3.13
C ILE A 46 -5.64 -13.88 -1.70
N LEU A 47 -5.94 -13.03 -0.70
CA LEU A 47 -5.90 -13.41 0.71
C LEU A 47 -6.92 -14.48 1.11
N LYS A 48 -8.01 -14.64 0.36
CA LYS A 48 -9.02 -15.68 0.58
C LYS A 48 -8.66 -17.02 -0.06
N ASN A 49 -7.70 -17.03 -0.97
CA ASN A 49 -7.22 -18.24 -1.65
C ASN A 49 -5.97 -18.83 -0.96
N GLU A 50 -5.56 -18.24 0.17
CA GLU A 50 -4.60 -18.78 1.14
C GLU A 50 -5.37 -19.28 2.38
#